data_AF-A0A7W7PZM3-F1
#
_entry.id   AF-A0A7W7PZM3-F1
#
_cell.length_a   1.000
_cell.length_b   1.000
_cell.length_c   1.000
_cell.angle_alpha   90.00
_cell.angle_beta   90.00
_cell.angle_gamma   90.00
#
_symmetry.space_group_name_H-M   'P 1'
#
loop_
_entity.id
_entity.type
_entity.pdbx_description
1 polymer ?
#
loop_
_entity_poly.entity_id
_entity_poly.type
_entity_poly.pdbx_seq_one_letter_code
_entity_poly.pdbx_strand_id
1 'polypeptide(L)'
;MSGMIGDTMYVLISCAISLDGYLDDTSAERLVLSNATDFDRVDAERAKADAILVGAGTVRNDNPRLSVRSPARRAAREAAGKPVTPLKVVLSSGDLPADAAFRADGESLVTHGDVDAVLARLAAKGVERLMVEGGGRVLTEFLASGRVDELQLVIAPFFVGDAAAPRYVHDGRFPWTREHRATLADVTRIGNVVLHRYLLSESAVDGHWLSRTVELSRLCPPSTTAFSVGAVIVDAAGEEIAWGYSRETDDTVHAEESALAKLADDDPRLADATIYSSMEPCSTRKSRPRSCTRLILDAGIPRVVFAYREPSTFVVGEGAEQLTAAGVAVVERPELADAVREVNRPQLAPPGR
;
A
#
# COMPACT_ATOMS: atom_id res chain seq x y z
N MET A 1 -9.87 -25.98 6.90
CA MET A 1 -8.92 -26.60 5.94
C MET A 1 -8.97 -25.82 4.64
N SER A 2 -7.81 -25.69 4.00
CA SER A 2 -7.46 -24.77 2.89
C SER A 2 -7.30 -23.31 3.36
N GLY A 3 -6.13 -22.70 3.44
CA GLY A 3 -4.79 -23.07 3.03
C GLY A 3 -4.05 -21.77 2.70
N MET A 4 -2.93 -21.51 3.38
CA MET A 4 -1.86 -20.53 3.07
C MET A 4 -2.31 -19.18 2.47
N ILE A 5 -2.37 -18.12 3.29
CA ILE A 5 -2.36 -16.73 2.78
C ILE A 5 -0.90 -16.26 2.79
N GLY A 6 -0.15 -16.76 1.82
CA GLY A 6 1.03 -16.08 1.30
C GLY A 6 0.64 -15.50 -0.06
N ASP A 7 0.99 -14.23 -0.29
CA ASP A 7 0.86 -13.44 -1.53
C ASP A 7 -0.55 -13.11 -2.04
N THR A 8 -1.24 -12.20 -1.35
CA THR A 8 -2.23 -11.35 -2.04
C THR A 8 -1.49 -10.29 -2.86
N MET A 9 -1.50 -10.45 -4.17
CA MET A 9 -1.05 -9.47 -5.15
C MET A 9 -1.61 -8.08 -4.81
N TYR A 10 -0.74 -7.06 -4.79
CA TYR A 10 -1.12 -5.68 -4.53
C TYR A 10 -1.71 -5.03 -5.78
N VAL A 11 -2.96 -4.56 -5.70
CA VAL A 11 -3.69 -3.95 -6.81
C VAL A 11 -3.85 -2.45 -6.62
N LEU A 12 -3.19 -1.68 -7.48
CA LEU A 12 -3.30 -0.24 -7.57
C LEU A 12 -4.21 0.16 -8.74
N ILE A 13 -5.23 0.98 -8.50
CA ILE A 13 -5.87 1.77 -9.56
C ILE A 13 -5.20 3.14 -9.63
N SER A 14 -4.80 3.56 -10.83
CA SER A 14 -4.31 4.92 -11.09
C SER A 14 -5.09 5.53 -12.24
N CYS A 15 -5.80 6.63 -11.99
CA CYS A 15 -6.58 7.31 -13.02
C CYS A 15 -6.68 8.81 -12.76
N ALA A 16 -7.04 9.57 -13.79
CA ALA A 16 -7.35 10.98 -13.71
C ALA A 16 -8.80 11.20 -14.11
N ILE A 17 -9.48 12.16 -13.47
CA ILE A 17 -10.86 12.55 -13.76
C ILE A 17 -10.99 14.07 -13.80
N SER A 18 -12.02 14.58 -14.48
CA SER A 18 -12.48 15.96 -14.35
C SER A 18 -13.15 16.21 -12.98
N LEU A 19 -13.41 17.47 -12.62
CA LEU A 19 -14.11 17.84 -11.36
C LEU A 19 -15.48 17.16 -11.21
N ASP A 20 -16.16 16.86 -12.31
CA ASP A 20 -17.46 16.21 -12.38
C ASP A 20 -17.42 14.70 -12.66
N GLY A 21 -16.22 14.09 -12.60
CA GLY A 21 -16.06 12.63 -12.58
C GLY A 21 -16.04 11.95 -13.94
N TYR A 22 -15.49 12.60 -14.96
CA TYR A 22 -15.32 12.04 -16.31
C TYR A 22 -13.86 11.67 -16.59
N LEU A 23 -13.67 10.57 -17.35
CA LEU A 23 -12.35 10.07 -17.80
C LEU A 23 -11.93 10.64 -19.15
N ASP A 24 -12.88 11.18 -19.91
CA ASP A 24 -12.67 11.72 -21.24
C ASP A 24 -13.82 12.68 -21.61
N ASP A 25 -13.74 13.31 -22.77
CA ASP A 25 -14.88 14.01 -23.39
C ASP A 25 -15.46 13.19 -24.56
N THR A 26 -16.34 13.80 -25.37
CA THR A 26 -16.95 13.16 -26.55
C THR A 26 -16.19 13.45 -27.85
N SER A 27 -15.04 14.12 -27.78
CA SER A 27 -14.26 14.48 -28.94
C SER A 27 -13.51 13.26 -29.49
N ALA A 28 -12.98 13.40 -30.71
CA ALA A 28 -12.17 12.34 -31.32
C ALA A 28 -10.74 12.30 -30.76
N GLU A 29 -10.29 13.38 -30.13
CA GLU A 29 -8.98 13.46 -29.52
C GLU A 29 -9.08 13.08 -28.05
N ARG A 30 -8.07 12.36 -27.55
CA ARG A 30 -8.02 12.00 -26.14
C ARG A 30 -7.92 13.25 -25.27
N LEU A 31 -8.82 13.40 -24.30
CA LEU A 31 -8.75 14.47 -23.32
C LEU A 31 -7.52 14.32 -22.40
N VAL A 32 -6.73 15.39 -22.30
CA VAL A 32 -5.59 15.46 -21.39
C VAL A 32 -6.07 15.97 -20.02
N LEU A 33 -6.34 15.04 -19.11
CA LEU A 33 -6.77 15.34 -17.74
C LEU A 33 -5.62 15.71 -16.78
N SER A 34 -4.37 15.53 -17.20
CA SER A 34 -3.23 15.63 -16.31
C SER A 34 -2.09 16.47 -16.87
N ASN A 35 -1.06 16.71 -16.07
CA ASN A 35 0.11 17.50 -16.43
C ASN A 35 1.40 16.67 -16.47
N ALA A 36 2.49 17.27 -16.94
CA ALA A 36 3.77 16.58 -17.11
C ALA A 36 4.31 15.97 -15.81
N THR A 37 4.12 16.63 -14.67
CA THR A 37 4.57 16.14 -13.37
C THR A 37 3.79 14.91 -12.94
N ASP A 38 2.47 14.89 -13.15
CA ASP A 38 1.67 13.70 -12.87
C ASP A 38 1.94 12.56 -13.86
N PHE A 39 2.19 12.86 -15.15
CA PHE A 39 2.63 11.82 -16.09
C PHE A 39 3.97 11.19 -15.69
N ASP A 40 4.90 11.96 -15.12
CA ASP A 40 6.14 11.42 -14.56
C ASP A 40 5.88 10.55 -13.32
N ARG A 41 4.91 10.93 -12.47
CA ARG A 41 4.46 10.11 -11.34
C ARG A 41 3.83 8.80 -11.80
N VAL A 42 2.93 8.82 -12.78
CA VAL A 42 2.34 7.61 -13.38
C VAL A 42 3.44 6.71 -13.95
N ASP A 43 4.45 7.30 -14.60
CA ASP A 43 5.62 6.56 -15.08
C ASP A 43 6.43 5.90 -13.95
N ALA A 44 6.54 6.56 -12.79
CA ALA A 44 7.14 5.99 -11.60
C ALA A 44 6.32 4.81 -11.03
N GLU A 45 4.99 4.90 -11.02
CA GLU A 45 4.13 3.79 -10.59
C GLU A 45 4.20 2.60 -11.56
N ARG A 46 4.20 2.85 -12.87
CA ARG A 46 4.47 1.82 -13.88
C ARG A 46 5.80 1.13 -13.64
N ALA A 47 6.83 1.88 -13.26
CA ALA A 47 8.14 1.31 -13.00
C ALA A 47 8.19 0.40 -11.75
N LYS A 48 7.25 0.57 -10.81
CA LYS A 48 7.11 -0.29 -9.62
C LYS A 48 6.25 -1.54 -9.89
N ALA A 49 5.33 -1.48 -10.86
CA ALA A 49 4.42 -2.58 -11.16
C ALA A 49 5.13 -3.76 -11.85
N ASP A 50 4.57 -4.96 -11.69
CA ASP A 50 4.96 -6.15 -12.46
C ASP A 50 4.07 -6.33 -13.68
N ALA A 51 2.81 -5.88 -13.59
CA ALA A 51 1.87 -5.80 -14.71
C ALA A 51 1.08 -4.48 -14.74
N ILE A 52 0.74 -4.02 -15.94
CA ILE A 52 -0.18 -2.91 -16.19
C ILE A 52 -1.39 -3.45 -16.95
N LEU A 53 -2.60 -3.14 -16.47
CA LEU A 53 -3.85 -3.62 -17.03
C LEU A 53 -4.74 -2.49 -17.52
N VAL A 54 -5.31 -2.67 -18.71
CA VAL A 54 -6.36 -1.82 -19.27
C VAL A 54 -7.46 -2.64 -19.94
N GLY A 55 -8.62 -2.03 -20.14
CA GLY A 55 -9.69 -2.61 -20.96
C GLY A 55 -9.43 -2.48 -22.46
N ALA A 56 -10.06 -3.36 -23.24
CA ALA A 56 -10.03 -3.30 -24.70
C ALA A 56 -10.55 -1.98 -25.29
N GLY A 57 -11.47 -1.29 -24.60
CA GLY A 57 -11.95 0.04 -25.00
C GLY A 57 -10.81 1.08 -25.02
N THR A 58 -9.99 1.11 -23.96
CA THR A 58 -8.80 1.96 -23.88
C THR A 58 -7.82 1.66 -25.00
N VAL A 59 -7.62 0.38 -25.35
CA VAL A 59 -6.75 0.03 -26.49
C VAL A 59 -7.28 0.56 -27.81
N ARG A 60 -8.59 0.47 -28.04
CA ARG A 60 -9.20 0.93 -29.30
C ARG A 60 -9.22 2.45 -29.42
N ASN A 61 -9.42 3.16 -28.32
CA ASN A 61 -9.56 4.62 -28.33
C ASN A 61 -8.20 5.34 -28.23
N ASP A 62 -7.33 4.89 -27.33
CA ASP A 62 -6.08 5.60 -27.01
C ASP A 62 -4.83 4.98 -27.64
N ASN A 63 -4.96 3.73 -28.13
CA ASN A 63 -3.86 2.91 -28.64
C ASN A 63 -2.55 3.05 -27.83
N PRO A 64 -2.58 2.85 -26.49
CA PRO A 64 -1.45 3.14 -25.63
C PRO A 64 -0.36 2.09 -25.76
N ARG A 65 0.89 2.49 -25.56
CA ARG A 65 2.01 1.53 -25.46
C ARG A 65 2.08 0.81 -24.12
N LEU A 66 1.58 1.42 -23.03
CA LEU A 66 1.67 0.90 -21.66
C LEU A 66 3.12 0.59 -21.22
N SER A 67 4.06 1.42 -21.67
CA SER A 67 5.48 1.26 -21.33
C SER A 67 5.93 2.24 -20.26
N VAL A 68 6.92 1.83 -19.45
CA VAL A 68 7.76 2.78 -18.70
C VAL A 68 8.50 3.64 -19.70
N ARG A 69 8.46 4.96 -19.60
CA ARG A 69 9.04 5.94 -20.52
C ARG A 69 10.44 6.36 -20.10
N SER A 70 10.66 6.60 -18.81
CA SER A 70 11.95 7.10 -18.31
C SER A 70 13.08 6.08 -18.52
N PRO A 71 14.18 6.45 -19.21
CA PRO A 71 15.34 5.58 -19.38
C PRO A 71 15.97 5.17 -18.04
N ALA A 72 16.03 6.09 -17.08
CA ALA A 72 16.58 5.81 -15.75
C ALA A 72 15.75 4.76 -15.00
N ARG A 73 14.41 4.83 -15.11
CA ARG A 73 13.51 3.84 -14.48
C ARG A 73 13.62 2.47 -15.17
N ARG A 74 13.78 2.44 -16.49
CA ARG A 74 14.06 1.19 -17.23
C ARG A 74 15.36 0.55 -16.77
N ALA A 75 16.44 1.33 -16.69
CA ALA A 75 17.75 0.85 -16.23
C ALA A 75 17.69 0.34 -14.78
N ALA A 76 16.93 1.01 -13.90
CA ALA A 76 16.72 0.54 -12.53
C ALA A 76 15.98 -0.81 -12.48
N ARG A 77 14.98 -1.01 -13.34
CA ARG A 77 14.29 -2.30 -13.46
C ARG A 77 15.22 -3.41 -13.94
N GLU A 78 16.02 -3.15 -14.96
CA GLU A 78 17.02 -4.11 -15.45
C GLU A 78 18.06 -4.46 -14.38
N ALA A 79 18.56 -3.46 -13.65
CA ALA A 79 19.48 -3.67 -12.54
C ALA A 79 18.86 -4.53 -11.41
N ALA A 80 17.55 -4.49 -11.25
CA ALA A 80 16.78 -5.33 -10.33
C ALA A 80 16.38 -6.69 -10.94
N GLY A 81 16.86 -7.04 -12.15
CA GLY A 81 16.52 -8.29 -12.84
C GLY A 81 15.09 -8.34 -13.39
N LYS A 82 14.38 -7.21 -13.45
CA LYS A 82 13.02 -7.11 -14.00
C LYS A 82 13.05 -6.68 -15.48
N PRO A 83 12.05 -7.06 -16.29
CA PRO A 83 11.90 -6.52 -17.65
C PRO A 83 11.81 -4.98 -17.63
N VAL A 84 12.38 -4.31 -18.64
CA VAL A 84 12.41 -2.82 -18.76
C VAL A 84 11.03 -2.17 -18.65
N THR A 85 9.98 -2.90 -18.96
CA THR A 85 8.58 -2.49 -18.79
C THR A 85 7.75 -3.63 -18.20
N PRO A 86 6.70 -3.35 -17.42
CA PRO A 86 5.79 -4.38 -16.91
C PRO A 86 5.12 -5.21 -18.00
N LEU A 87 4.59 -6.37 -17.61
CA LEU A 87 3.69 -7.16 -18.44
C LEU A 87 2.46 -6.32 -18.81
N LYS A 88 2.11 -6.26 -20.09
CA LYS A 88 0.97 -5.47 -20.58
C LYS A 88 -0.26 -6.33 -20.72
N VAL A 89 -1.24 -6.12 -19.86
CA VAL A 89 -2.46 -6.94 -19.78
C VAL A 89 -3.64 -6.19 -20.38
N VAL A 90 -4.37 -6.83 -21.29
CA VAL A 90 -5.59 -6.27 -21.87
C VAL A 90 -6.77 -7.20 -21.59
N LEU A 91 -7.80 -6.67 -20.93
CA LEU A 91 -9.08 -7.36 -20.77
C LEU A 91 -9.92 -7.21 -22.03
N SER A 92 -10.10 -8.30 -22.77
CA SER A 92 -10.88 -8.35 -24.01
C SER A 92 -11.54 -9.71 -24.22
N SER A 93 -12.84 -9.71 -24.52
CA SER A 93 -13.58 -10.89 -24.99
C SER A 93 -13.59 -11.04 -26.51
N GLY A 94 -13.01 -10.09 -27.24
CA GLY A 94 -12.94 -10.10 -28.70
C GLY A 94 -11.59 -9.66 -29.22
N ASP A 95 -11.46 -9.67 -30.54
CA ASP A 95 -10.19 -9.35 -31.18
C ASP A 95 -9.78 -7.89 -30.96
N LEU A 96 -8.46 -7.71 -30.97
CA LEU A 96 -7.78 -6.43 -30.92
C LEU A 96 -6.97 -6.25 -32.21
N PRO A 97 -6.74 -5.01 -32.67
CA PRO A 97 -5.89 -4.77 -33.82
C PRO A 97 -4.53 -5.47 -33.67
N ALA A 98 -4.07 -6.12 -34.75
CA ALA A 98 -2.81 -6.87 -34.75
C ALA A 98 -1.61 -5.95 -34.53
N ASP A 99 -1.73 -4.70 -34.96
CA ASP A 99 -0.75 -3.60 -34.88
C ASP A 99 -0.97 -2.68 -33.66
N ALA A 100 -1.78 -3.09 -32.69
CA ALA A 100 -2.03 -2.31 -31.48
C ALA A 100 -0.70 -2.01 -30.73
N ALA A 101 -0.50 -0.74 -30.36
CA ALA A 101 0.79 -0.22 -29.94
C ALA A 101 1.35 -0.87 -28.66
N PHE A 102 0.48 -1.41 -27.79
CA PHE A 102 0.92 -2.16 -26.61
C PHE A 102 1.73 -3.41 -26.97
N ARG A 103 1.58 -3.95 -28.19
CA ARG A 103 2.34 -5.10 -28.69
C ARG A 103 3.71 -4.74 -29.26
N ALA A 104 4.03 -3.45 -29.40
CA ALA A 104 5.23 -2.99 -30.07
C ALA A 104 6.53 -3.25 -29.26
N ASP A 105 6.42 -3.38 -27.94
CA ASP A 105 7.55 -3.62 -27.03
C ASP A 105 7.10 -4.41 -25.78
N GLY A 106 8.00 -5.21 -25.22
CA GLY A 106 7.73 -5.99 -24.00
C GLY A 106 6.74 -7.16 -24.20
N GLU A 107 6.52 -7.91 -23.12
CA GLU A 107 5.53 -9.00 -23.11
C GLU A 107 4.12 -8.43 -22.99
N SER A 108 3.17 -9.05 -23.68
CA SER A 108 1.75 -8.70 -23.58
C SER A 108 0.85 -9.92 -23.43
N LEU A 109 -0.23 -9.77 -22.69
CA LEU A 109 -1.24 -10.78 -22.43
C LEU A 109 -2.63 -10.22 -22.71
N VAL A 110 -3.36 -10.83 -23.63
CA VAL A 110 -4.80 -10.58 -23.78
C VAL A 110 -5.54 -11.67 -23.00
N THR A 111 -6.42 -11.25 -22.11
CA THR A 111 -7.15 -12.16 -21.22
C THR A 111 -8.60 -11.72 -21.05
N HIS A 112 -9.42 -12.60 -20.50
CA HIS A 112 -10.82 -12.36 -20.18
C HIS A 112 -11.19 -13.14 -18.91
N GLY A 113 -12.34 -12.82 -18.33
CA GLY A 113 -12.83 -13.39 -17.09
C GLY A 113 -13.25 -12.30 -16.11
N ASP A 114 -13.81 -12.71 -14.98
CA ASP A 114 -14.02 -11.82 -13.85
C ASP A 114 -12.69 -11.42 -13.20
N VAL A 115 -12.75 -10.48 -12.25
CA VAL A 115 -11.57 -9.96 -11.56
C VAL A 115 -10.78 -11.10 -10.90
N ASP A 116 -11.43 -11.97 -10.13
CA ASP A 116 -10.74 -13.04 -9.39
C ASP A 116 -9.99 -14.01 -10.32
N ALA A 117 -10.61 -14.42 -11.43
CA ALA A 117 -9.96 -15.27 -12.43
C ALA A 117 -8.76 -14.58 -13.10
N VAL A 118 -8.86 -13.27 -13.34
CA VAL A 118 -7.75 -12.47 -13.88
C VAL A 118 -6.62 -12.38 -12.86
N LEU A 119 -6.91 -12.05 -11.60
CA LEU A 119 -5.89 -11.95 -10.56
C LEU A 119 -5.18 -13.29 -10.34
N ALA A 120 -5.92 -14.40 -10.29
CA ALA A 120 -5.34 -15.74 -10.16
C ALA A 120 -4.39 -16.09 -11.32
N ARG A 121 -4.74 -15.70 -12.55
CA ARG A 121 -3.89 -15.92 -13.73
C ARG A 121 -2.61 -15.09 -13.69
N LEU A 122 -2.68 -13.86 -13.17
CA LEU A 122 -1.53 -12.98 -13.02
C LEU A 122 -0.62 -13.45 -11.87
N ALA A 123 -1.20 -13.86 -10.73
CA ALA A 123 -0.45 -14.48 -9.64
C ALA A 123 0.29 -15.75 -10.11
N ALA A 124 -0.34 -16.60 -10.93
CA ALA A 124 0.32 -17.77 -11.52
C ALA A 124 1.48 -17.42 -12.48
N LYS A 125 1.59 -16.16 -12.91
CA LYS A 125 2.71 -15.60 -13.68
C LYS A 125 3.75 -14.89 -12.81
N GLY A 126 3.61 -14.92 -11.48
CA GLY A 126 4.50 -14.23 -10.55
C GLY A 126 4.28 -12.71 -10.51
N VAL A 127 3.09 -12.23 -10.88
CA VAL A 127 2.75 -10.81 -10.70
C VAL A 127 2.40 -10.58 -9.24
N GLU A 128 3.20 -9.76 -8.56
CA GLU A 128 2.98 -9.37 -7.17
C GLU A 128 2.35 -7.98 -7.05
N ARG A 129 2.63 -7.08 -8.01
CA ARG A 129 2.01 -5.74 -8.08
C ARG A 129 1.36 -5.49 -9.43
N LEU A 130 0.04 -5.30 -9.41
CA LEU A 130 -0.78 -4.94 -10.56
C LEU A 130 -1.16 -3.47 -10.53
N MET A 131 -0.95 -2.76 -11.63
CA MET A 131 -1.47 -1.41 -11.86
C MET A 131 -2.61 -1.45 -12.88
N VAL A 132 -3.78 -0.94 -12.53
CA VAL A 132 -4.95 -0.82 -13.41
C VAL A 132 -5.11 0.65 -13.81
N GLU A 133 -5.00 0.94 -15.11
CA GLU A 133 -4.93 2.33 -15.61
C GLU A 133 -6.17 2.80 -16.36
N GLY A 134 -7.07 1.92 -16.79
CA GLY A 134 -8.22 2.45 -17.52
C GLY A 134 -9.21 1.51 -18.16
N GLY A 135 -10.25 2.19 -18.64
CA GLY A 135 -11.53 1.68 -19.11
C GLY A 135 -12.55 1.78 -17.98
N GLY A 136 -13.56 2.65 -18.11
CA GLY A 136 -14.59 2.84 -17.07
C GLY A 136 -15.21 1.53 -16.59
N ARG A 137 -15.41 0.56 -17.51
CA ARG A 137 -15.87 -0.80 -17.17
C ARG A 137 -14.88 -1.58 -16.29
N VAL A 138 -13.61 -1.61 -16.67
CA VAL A 138 -12.56 -2.30 -15.89
C VAL A 138 -12.42 -1.67 -14.51
N LEU A 139 -12.38 -0.34 -14.44
CA LEU A 139 -12.34 0.39 -13.17
C LEU A 139 -13.55 0.04 -12.29
N THR A 140 -14.76 -0.01 -12.88
CA THR A 140 -15.98 -0.39 -12.18
C THR A 140 -15.91 -1.81 -11.63
N GLU A 141 -15.49 -2.77 -12.45
CA GLU A 141 -15.39 -4.19 -12.07
C GLU A 141 -14.38 -4.41 -10.94
N PHE A 142 -13.20 -3.78 -11.01
CA PHE A 142 -12.19 -3.86 -9.96
C PHE A 142 -12.63 -3.19 -8.66
N LEU A 143 -13.23 -1.99 -8.72
CA LEU A 143 -13.73 -1.31 -7.53
C LEU A 143 -14.90 -2.09 -6.89
N ALA A 144 -15.77 -2.69 -7.68
CA ALA A 144 -16.91 -3.47 -7.18
C ALA A 144 -16.50 -4.83 -6.59
N SER A 145 -15.34 -5.38 -6.95
CA SER A 145 -14.91 -6.71 -6.48
C SER A 145 -14.33 -6.72 -5.06
N GLY A 146 -13.97 -5.55 -4.52
CA GLY A 146 -13.26 -5.47 -3.23
C GLY A 146 -11.82 -5.99 -3.28
N ARG A 147 -11.23 -6.07 -4.49
CA ARG A 147 -9.86 -6.57 -4.71
C ARG A 147 -8.83 -5.47 -4.98
N VAL A 148 -9.15 -4.21 -4.69
CA VAL A 148 -8.24 -3.08 -4.89
C VAL A 148 -7.64 -2.69 -3.55
N ASP A 149 -6.33 -2.51 -3.51
CA ASP A 149 -5.59 -2.10 -2.32
C ASP A 149 -5.45 -0.59 -2.22
N GLU A 150 -5.15 0.07 -3.34
CA GLU A 150 -4.97 1.53 -3.38
C GLU A 150 -5.62 2.13 -4.62
N LEU A 151 -6.24 3.30 -4.44
CA LEU A 151 -6.71 4.17 -5.50
C LEU A 151 -5.91 5.48 -5.47
N GLN A 152 -5.19 5.74 -6.55
CA GLN A 152 -4.57 7.03 -6.85
C GLN A 152 -5.43 7.78 -7.87
N LEU A 153 -6.18 8.76 -7.38
CA LEU A 153 -7.15 9.52 -8.16
C LEU A 153 -6.67 10.96 -8.35
N VAL A 154 -6.38 11.33 -9.59
CA VAL A 154 -6.03 12.70 -9.96
C VAL A 154 -7.29 13.44 -10.38
N ILE A 155 -7.48 14.66 -9.88
CA ILE A 155 -8.62 15.52 -10.25
C ILE A 155 -8.11 16.75 -11.01
N ALA A 156 -8.52 16.85 -12.27
CA ALA A 156 -8.24 17.95 -13.18
C ALA A 156 -9.15 19.16 -12.85
N PRO A 157 -8.65 20.42 -12.91
CA PRO A 157 -9.39 21.60 -12.46
C PRO A 157 -10.38 22.14 -13.51
N PHE A 158 -11.17 21.27 -14.14
CA PHE A 158 -12.20 21.66 -15.11
C PHE A 158 -13.36 20.67 -15.14
N PHE A 159 -14.48 21.08 -15.74
CA PHE A 159 -15.70 20.28 -15.93
C PHE A 159 -15.80 19.80 -17.38
N VAL A 160 -16.30 18.58 -17.59
CA VAL A 160 -16.66 18.09 -18.93
C VAL A 160 -18.11 18.42 -19.24
N GLY A 161 -19.02 18.17 -18.30
CA GLY A 161 -20.41 18.62 -18.37
C GLY A 161 -21.29 17.94 -19.43
N ASP A 162 -20.82 16.85 -20.05
CA ASP A 162 -21.56 16.09 -21.06
C ASP A 162 -21.96 14.71 -20.54
N ALA A 163 -23.26 14.43 -20.46
CA ALA A 163 -23.77 13.14 -19.99
C ALA A 163 -23.39 11.96 -20.91
N ALA A 164 -23.05 12.22 -22.18
CA ALA A 164 -22.59 11.21 -23.12
C ALA A 164 -21.08 10.89 -22.96
N ALA A 165 -20.32 11.72 -22.25
CA ALA A 165 -18.90 11.51 -22.05
C ALA A 165 -18.60 10.32 -21.11
N PRO A 166 -17.45 9.64 -21.27
CA PRO A 166 -17.09 8.50 -20.43
C PRO A 166 -16.95 8.87 -18.94
N ARG A 167 -17.83 8.31 -18.10
CA ARG A 167 -17.77 8.46 -16.63
C ARG A 167 -16.63 7.65 -16.03
N TYR A 168 -16.14 8.10 -14.88
CA TYR A 168 -15.16 7.38 -14.05
C TYR A 168 -15.56 5.94 -13.74
N VAL A 169 -16.78 5.76 -13.25
CA VAL A 169 -17.37 4.46 -12.95
C VAL A 169 -18.78 4.38 -13.52
N HIS A 170 -19.24 3.16 -13.73
CA HIS A 170 -20.60 2.81 -14.12
C HIS A 170 -21.34 2.18 -12.93
N ASP A 171 -22.58 1.75 -13.18
CA ASP A 171 -23.39 1.05 -12.19
C ASP A 171 -22.68 -0.22 -11.69
N GLY A 172 -22.61 -0.37 -10.38
CA GLY A 172 -21.95 -1.48 -9.71
C GLY A 172 -22.33 -1.54 -8.23
N ARG A 173 -22.12 -2.69 -7.60
CA ARG A 173 -22.25 -2.84 -6.13
C ARG A 173 -20.88 -2.59 -5.52
N PHE A 174 -20.64 -1.34 -5.11
CA PHE A 174 -19.40 -0.96 -4.45
C PHE A 174 -19.44 -1.33 -2.95
N PRO A 175 -18.32 -1.78 -2.37
CA PRO A 175 -18.26 -2.12 -0.96
C PRO A 175 -18.34 -0.89 -0.04
N TRP A 176 -17.97 0.30 -0.54
CA TRP A 176 -17.90 1.51 0.27
C TRP A 176 -19.26 2.18 0.46
N THR A 177 -19.56 2.53 1.71
CA THR A 177 -20.80 3.16 2.15
C THR A 177 -20.52 4.29 3.13
N ARG A 178 -21.57 4.92 3.68
CA ARG A 178 -21.40 5.91 4.75
C ARG A 178 -20.79 5.31 6.03
N GLU A 179 -20.98 4.01 6.27
CA GLU A 179 -20.40 3.24 7.38
C GLU A 179 -19.09 2.53 7.02
N HIS A 180 -18.87 2.20 5.74
CA HIS A 180 -17.64 1.54 5.27
C HIS A 180 -16.88 2.47 4.33
N ARG A 181 -16.04 3.35 4.89
CA ARG A 181 -15.33 4.40 4.13
C ARG A 181 -13.94 3.92 3.73
N ALA A 182 -13.47 4.39 2.57
CA ALA A 182 -12.06 4.29 2.20
C ALA A 182 -11.20 5.18 3.10
N THR A 183 -9.99 4.74 3.42
CA THR A 183 -9.03 5.53 4.22
C THR A 183 -8.31 6.50 3.30
N LEU A 184 -8.37 7.80 3.61
CA LEU A 184 -7.58 8.81 2.90
C LEU A 184 -6.16 8.83 3.45
N ALA A 185 -5.19 8.34 2.68
CA ALA A 185 -3.80 8.29 3.11
C ALA A 185 -3.02 9.57 2.81
N ASP A 186 -3.36 10.27 1.72
CA ASP A 186 -2.65 11.50 1.33
C ASP A 186 -3.47 12.36 0.34
N VAL A 187 -3.21 13.67 0.39
CA VAL A 187 -3.69 14.65 -0.58
C VAL A 187 -2.52 15.54 -1.02
N THR A 188 -2.07 15.35 -2.26
CA THR A 188 -0.92 16.07 -2.81
C THR A 188 -1.33 16.96 -3.96
N ARG A 189 -0.95 18.25 -3.91
CA ARG A 189 -1.05 19.15 -5.07
C ARG A 189 0.08 18.86 -6.06
N ILE A 190 -0.26 18.59 -7.32
CA ILE A 190 0.70 18.36 -8.40
C ILE A 190 0.48 19.42 -9.49
N GLY A 191 1.23 20.52 -9.41
CA GLY A 191 1.02 21.65 -10.31
C GLY A 191 -0.37 22.27 -10.15
N ASN A 192 -1.23 22.09 -11.15
CA ASN A 192 -2.62 22.56 -11.16
C ASN A 192 -3.66 21.45 -10.93
N VAL A 193 -3.25 20.19 -10.72
CA VAL A 193 -4.14 19.08 -10.36
C VAL A 193 -3.95 18.69 -8.89
N VAL A 194 -4.91 17.94 -8.34
CA VAL A 194 -4.80 17.33 -7.00
C VAL A 194 -4.80 15.82 -7.11
N LEU A 195 -3.90 15.15 -6.41
CA LEU A 195 -3.85 13.70 -6.27
C LEU A 195 -4.43 13.32 -4.90
N HIS A 196 -5.42 12.44 -4.90
CA HIS A 196 -5.91 11.77 -3.71
C HIS A 196 -5.38 10.34 -3.70
N ARG A 197 -4.88 9.89 -2.55
CA ARG A 197 -4.51 8.49 -2.32
C ARG A 197 -5.46 7.88 -1.31
N TYR A 198 -6.26 6.92 -1.75
CA TYR A 198 -7.17 6.16 -0.90
C TYR A 198 -6.69 4.73 -0.73
N LEU A 199 -6.68 4.22 0.50
CA LEU A 199 -6.42 2.83 0.82
C LEU A 199 -7.76 2.12 0.94
N LEU A 200 -7.88 1.03 0.20
CA LEU A 200 -9.12 0.32 -0.09
C LEU A 200 -9.16 -1.09 0.51
N SER A 201 -8.04 -1.56 1.06
CA SER A 201 -7.92 -2.83 1.79
C SER A 201 -7.27 -2.62 3.16
N GLU A 202 -7.60 -3.50 4.11
CA GLU A 202 -6.93 -3.55 5.43
C GLU A 202 -5.41 -3.73 5.27
N SER A 203 -5.01 -4.56 4.30
CA SER A 203 -3.60 -4.79 4.00
C SER A 203 -2.86 -3.50 3.60
N ALA A 204 -3.50 -2.66 2.78
CA ALA A 204 -2.93 -1.39 2.36
C ALA A 204 -2.86 -0.37 3.52
N VAL A 205 -3.89 -0.33 4.36
CA VAL A 205 -3.93 0.51 5.58
C VAL A 205 -2.80 0.12 6.53
N ASP A 206 -2.63 -1.16 6.80
CA ASP A 206 -1.55 -1.64 7.66
C ASP A 206 -0.17 -1.32 7.10
N GLY A 207 0.03 -1.50 5.79
CA GLY A 207 1.29 -1.17 5.12
C GLY A 207 1.63 0.32 5.21
N HIS A 208 0.62 1.20 5.15
CA HIS A 208 0.78 2.64 5.33
C HIS A 208 1.29 2.97 6.74
N TRP A 209 0.61 2.47 7.78
CA TRP A 209 1.00 2.76 9.17
C TRP A 209 2.33 2.11 9.56
N LEU A 210 2.62 0.90 9.09
CA LEU A 210 3.94 0.30 9.29
C LEU A 210 5.06 1.09 8.62
N SER A 211 4.83 1.65 7.43
CA SER A 211 5.81 2.55 6.80
C SER A 211 6.10 3.77 7.68
N ARG A 212 5.06 4.33 8.32
CA ARG A 212 5.20 5.40 9.31
C ARG A 212 6.02 4.97 10.54
N THR A 213 5.85 3.75 11.04
CA THR A 213 6.70 3.22 12.13
C THR A 213 8.17 3.13 11.74
N VAL A 214 8.48 2.75 10.49
CA VAL A 214 9.86 2.72 9.98
C VAL A 214 10.44 4.13 9.92
N GLU A 215 9.68 5.14 9.51
CA GLU A 215 10.14 6.55 9.54
C GLU A 215 10.47 7.01 10.96
N LEU A 216 9.61 6.71 11.93
CA LEU A 216 9.85 7.02 13.34
C LEU A 216 11.09 6.31 13.87
N SER A 217 11.34 5.05 13.49
CA SER A 217 12.53 4.31 13.90
C SER A 217 13.84 4.98 13.46
N ARG A 218 13.82 5.76 12.36
CA ARG A 218 14.99 6.52 11.87
C ARG A 218 15.33 7.73 12.76
N LEU A 219 14.42 8.14 13.64
CA LEU A 219 14.64 9.22 14.59
C LEU A 219 15.33 8.74 15.88
N CYS A 220 15.45 7.42 16.08
CA CYS A 220 16.06 6.86 17.27
C CYS A 220 17.53 7.33 17.41
N PRO A 221 17.95 7.75 18.62
CA PRO A 221 19.36 7.91 18.94
C PRO A 221 20.16 6.64 18.58
N PRO A 222 21.37 6.78 18.01
CA PRO A 222 22.23 5.65 17.65
C PRO A 222 22.54 4.76 18.87
N SER A 223 22.57 3.45 18.67
CA SER A 223 22.95 2.48 19.69
C SER A 223 23.57 1.24 19.05
N THR A 224 24.49 0.56 19.71
CA THR A 224 25.02 -0.75 19.28
C THR A 224 24.44 -1.90 20.10
N THR A 225 23.67 -1.60 21.14
CA THR A 225 23.17 -2.57 22.13
C THR A 225 21.64 -2.62 22.20
N ALA A 226 20.94 -1.82 21.38
CA ALA A 226 19.49 -1.77 21.34
C ALA A 226 19.00 -1.48 19.91
N PHE A 227 17.90 -2.12 19.52
CA PHE A 227 17.24 -1.86 18.25
C PHE A 227 16.58 -0.47 18.21
N SER A 228 16.52 0.09 17.01
CA SER A 228 15.74 1.28 16.66
C SER A 228 14.36 0.82 16.19
N VAL A 229 13.34 1.14 16.97
CA VAL A 229 11.95 0.75 16.75
C VAL A 229 11.09 2.01 16.74
N GLY A 230 10.06 2.04 15.89
CA GLY A 230 9.00 3.05 15.93
C GLY A 230 7.65 2.39 16.19
N ALA A 231 6.73 3.13 16.80
CA ALA A 231 5.38 2.68 17.07
C ALA A 231 4.36 3.81 16.81
N VAL A 232 3.17 3.43 16.37
CA VAL A 232 2.04 4.32 16.11
C VAL A 232 0.77 3.69 16.69
N ILE A 233 -0.08 4.48 17.32
CA ILE A 233 -1.41 4.08 17.79
C ILE A 233 -2.44 4.82 16.95
N VAL A 234 -3.34 4.06 16.34
CA VAL A 234 -4.39 4.54 15.44
C VAL A 234 -5.75 4.16 16.02
N ASP A 235 -6.67 5.12 16.06
CA ASP A 235 -8.03 4.86 16.55
C ASP A 235 -8.94 4.19 15.52
N ALA A 236 -10.18 3.89 15.92
CA ALA A 236 -11.17 3.26 15.05
C ALA A 236 -11.62 4.14 13.87
N ALA A 237 -11.38 5.46 13.91
CA ALA A 237 -11.63 6.36 12.79
C ALA A 237 -10.49 6.34 11.77
N GLY A 238 -9.37 5.69 12.09
CA GLY A 238 -8.18 5.64 11.25
C GLY A 238 -7.25 6.82 11.47
N GLU A 239 -7.37 7.55 12.58
CA GLU A 239 -6.53 8.71 12.90
C GLU A 239 -5.37 8.31 13.81
N GLU A 240 -4.18 8.86 13.55
CA GLU A 240 -3.02 8.73 14.43
C GLU A 240 -3.28 9.50 15.73
N ILE A 241 -3.39 8.78 16.86
CA ILE A 241 -3.67 9.40 18.17
C ILE A 241 -2.41 9.52 19.04
N ALA A 242 -1.41 8.67 18.81
CA ALA A 242 -0.11 8.75 19.47
C ALA A 242 0.95 8.00 18.65
N TRP A 243 2.21 8.30 18.93
CA TRP A 243 3.36 7.67 18.29
C TRP A 243 4.56 7.70 19.22
N GLY A 244 5.57 6.87 18.96
CA GLY A 244 6.80 6.85 19.75
C GLY A 244 7.94 6.18 19.00
N TYR A 245 9.16 6.39 19.46
CA TYR A 245 10.33 5.67 18.98
C TYR A 245 11.25 5.29 20.15
N SER A 246 12.07 4.25 19.95
CA SER A 246 13.00 3.80 20.99
C SER A 246 13.97 4.90 21.37
N ARG A 247 14.23 5.05 22.67
CA ARG A 247 15.12 6.08 23.23
C ARG A 247 14.66 7.53 22.98
N GLU A 248 13.35 7.75 22.88
CA GLU A 248 12.79 9.10 22.72
C GLU A 248 12.96 9.97 23.97
N THR A 249 12.65 9.42 25.15
CA THR A 249 12.65 10.18 26.42
C THR A 249 13.81 9.80 27.35
N ASP A 250 14.23 8.54 27.32
CA ASP A 250 15.40 8.03 28.07
C ASP A 250 16.04 6.85 27.33
N ASP A 251 17.28 6.49 27.69
CA ASP A 251 18.08 5.45 27.00
C ASP A 251 17.45 4.06 26.97
N THR A 252 16.40 3.81 27.76
CA THR A 252 15.77 2.50 27.91
C THR A 252 14.32 2.43 27.46
N VAL A 253 13.67 3.55 27.14
CA VAL A 253 12.27 3.58 26.70
C VAL A 253 12.13 2.86 25.35
N HIS A 254 11.13 1.99 25.24
CA HIS A 254 10.77 1.34 23.98
C HIS A 254 9.73 2.17 23.23
N ALA A 255 9.62 1.95 21.92
CA ALA A 255 8.72 2.72 21.07
C ALA A 255 7.25 2.64 21.51
N GLU A 256 6.76 1.44 21.84
CA GLU A 256 5.37 1.21 22.27
C GLU A 256 5.10 1.87 23.63
N GLU A 257 6.04 1.78 24.56
CA GLU A 257 5.97 2.48 25.85
C GLU A 257 5.94 4.00 25.66
N SER A 258 6.78 4.54 24.78
CA SER A 258 6.81 5.98 24.49
C SER A 258 5.52 6.47 23.85
N ALA A 259 4.92 5.68 22.96
CA ALA A 259 3.64 6.01 22.34
C ALA A 259 2.48 6.00 23.37
N LEU A 260 2.38 4.94 24.18
CA LEU A 260 1.34 4.80 25.20
C LEU A 260 1.43 5.90 26.28
N ALA A 261 2.64 6.27 26.68
CA ALA A 261 2.86 7.29 27.71
C ALA A 261 2.38 8.71 27.33
N LYS A 262 2.03 8.94 26.06
CA LYS A 262 1.48 10.22 25.56
C LYS A 262 -0.04 10.29 25.65
N LEU A 263 -0.70 9.19 26.01
CA LEU A 263 -2.15 9.10 26.17
C LEU A 263 -2.51 9.05 27.66
N ALA A 264 -3.78 9.35 27.97
CA ALA A 264 -4.30 9.10 29.31
C ALA A 264 -4.49 7.59 29.52
N ASP A 265 -4.29 7.11 30.75
CA ASP A 265 -4.43 5.68 31.09
C ASP A 265 -5.85 5.15 30.81
N ASP A 266 -6.86 6.02 30.84
CA ASP A 266 -8.28 5.73 30.59
C ASP A 266 -8.79 6.28 29.24
N ASP A 267 -7.89 6.54 28.29
CA ASP A 267 -8.27 7.06 26.96
C ASP A 267 -9.25 6.09 26.26
N PRO A 268 -10.52 6.48 26.05
CA PRO A 268 -11.55 5.57 25.56
C PRO A 268 -11.30 5.10 24.13
N ARG A 269 -10.43 5.79 23.38
CA ARG A 269 -10.10 5.42 22.00
C ARG A 269 -9.28 4.13 21.92
N LEU A 270 -8.58 3.76 22.99
CA LEU A 270 -7.72 2.56 23.03
C LEU A 270 -8.49 1.25 22.89
N ALA A 271 -9.74 1.21 23.33
CA ALA A 271 -10.58 0.00 23.33
C ALA A 271 -10.84 -0.58 21.93
N ASP A 272 -10.78 0.27 20.90
CA ASP A 272 -10.97 -0.10 19.49
C ASP A 272 -9.73 0.25 18.63
N ALA A 273 -8.60 0.58 19.27
CA ALA A 273 -7.40 1.03 18.57
C ALA A 273 -6.60 -0.13 17.95
N THR A 274 -5.71 0.23 17.04
CA THR A 274 -4.60 -0.61 16.60
C THR A 274 -3.28 0.01 17.02
N ILE A 275 -2.35 -0.80 17.55
CA ILE A 275 -0.94 -0.41 17.66
C ILE A 275 -0.11 -1.05 16.55
N TYR A 276 0.62 -0.21 15.83
CA TYR A 276 1.59 -0.59 14.82
C TYR A 276 2.99 -0.48 15.41
N SER A 277 3.84 -1.48 15.21
CA SER A 277 5.25 -1.43 15.61
C SER A 277 6.16 -1.91 14.50
N SER A 278 7.30 -1.26 14.29
CA SER A 278 8.26 -1.68 13.26
C SER A 278 8.87 -3.06 13.57
N MET A 279 8.90 -3.45 14.84
CA MET A 279 9.36 -4.77 15.30
C MET A 279 8.32 -5.40 16.24
N GLU A 280 8.42 -6.71 16.46
CA GLU A 280 7.59 -7.41 17.43
C GLU A 280 7.69 -6.77 18.84
N PRO A 281 6.56 -6.48 19.51
CA PRO A 281 6.58 -5.99 20.88
C PRO A 281 7.23 -6.99 21.82
N CYS A 282 8.23 -6.55 22.60
CA CYS A 282 8.97 -7.46 23.48
C CYS A 282 8.08 -8.13 24.54
N SER A 283 8.34 -9.41 24.81
CA SER A 283 7.66 -10.21 25.84
C SER A 283 8.23 -10.00 27.24
N THR A 284 9.53 -9.69 27.35
CA THR A 284 10.24 -9.49 28.62
C THR A 284 11.20 -8.31 28.53
N ARG A 285 11.48 -7.65 29.67
CA ARG A 285 12.43 -6.53 29.75
C ARG A 285 13.25 -6.63 31.03
N LYS A 286 14.55 -6.32 30.91
CA LYS A 286 15.45 -6.17 32.07
C LYS A 286 15.46 -4.74 32.62
N SER A 287 15.24 -3.75 31.77
CA SER A 287 15.34 -2.32 32.09
C SER A 287 14.08 -1.75 32.77
N ARG A 288 12.93 -2.41 32.62
CA ARG A 288 11.63 -1.97 33.15
C ARG A 288 10.84 -3.16 33.69
N PRO A 289 9.94 -2.94 34.68
CA PRO A 289 9.15 -4.02 35.28
C PRO A 289 8.05 -4.58 34.34
N ARG A 290 7.57 -3.78 33.38
CA ARG A 290 6.55 -4.18 32.41
C ARG A 290 7.16 -4.27 31.01
N SER A 291 6.84 -5.34 30.28
CA SER A 291 7.18 -5.50 28.86
C SER A 291 6.21 -4.72 27.97
N CYS A 292 6.57 -4.49 26.70
CA CYS A 292 5.67 -3.83 25.74
C CYS A 292 4.37 -4.62 25.58
N THR A 293 4.45 -5.94 25.49
CA THR A 293 3.28 -6.83 25.49
C THR A 293 2.37 -6.58 26.70
N ARG A 294 2.93 -6.47 27.91
CA ARG A 294 2.10 -6.19 29.10
C ARG A 294 1.48 -4.80 29.06
N LEU A 295 2.21 -3.78 28.60
CA LEU A 295 1.69 -2.42 28.48
C LEU A 295 0.52 -2.34 27.49
N ILE A 296 0.62 -3.04 26.35
CA ILE A 296 -0.45 -3.13 25.34
C ILE A 296 -1.70 -3.81 25.93
N LEU A 297 -1.52 -4.90 26.68
CA LEU A 297 -2.63 -5.60 27.34
C LEU A 297 -3.28 -4.76 28.45
N ASP A 298 -2.49 -4.06 29.25
CA ASP A 298 -2.99 -3.14 30.28
C ASP A 298 -3.80 -1.99 29.66
N ALA A 299 -3.37 -1.50 28.49
CA ALA A 299 -4.06 -0.45 27.73
C ALA A 299 -5.35 -0.93 27.04
N GLY A 300 -5.60 -2.23 27.00
CA GLY A 300 -6.81 -2.80 26.38
C GLY A 300 -6.86 -2.69 24.85
N ILE A 301 -5.70 -2.54 24.18
CA ILE A 301 -5.64 -2.43 22.71
C ILE A 301 -5.92 -3.82 22.09
N PRO A 302 -6.97 -3.95 21.24
CA PRO A 302 -7.40 -5.25 20.72
C PRO A 302 -6.59 -5.75 19.52
N ARG A 303 -5.80 -4.88 18.86
CA ARG A 303 -5.11 -5.22 17.61
C ARG A 303 -3.67 -4.70 17.58
N VAL A 304 -2.74 -5.58 17.18
CA VAL A 304 -1.31 -5.30 17.07
C VAL A 304 -0.83 -5.72 15.68
N VAL A 305 -0.12 -4.83 15.00
CA VAL A 305 0.48 -5.12 13.69
C VAL A 305 1.98 -4.82 13.73
N PHE A 306 2.81 -5.73 13.22
CA PHE A 306 4.25 -5.50 13.16
C PHE A 306 4.91 -6.08 11.90
N ALA A 307 6.08 -5.53 11.55
CA ALA A 307 6.76 -5.86 10.28
C ALA A 307 7.90 -6.89 10.42
N TYR A 308 8.56 -6.97 11.57
CA TYR A 308 9.72 -7.82 11.75
C TYR A 308 9.77 -8.45 13.13
N ARG A 309 9.85 -9.78 13.21
CA ARG A 309 10.07 -10.49 14.47
C ARG A 309 11.41 -10.13 15.08
N GLU A 310 11.44 -10.00 16.40
CA GLU A 310 12.69 -9.72 17.11
C GLU A 310 13.64 -10.92 16.93
N PRO A 311 14.82 -10.75 16.31
CA PRO A 311 15.76 -11.84 16.19
C PRO A 311 16.32 -12.18 17.58
N SER A 312 16.69 -13.45 17.79
CA SER A 312 17.20 -13.96 19.07
C SER A 312 18.56 -13.39 19.51
N THR A 313 19.00 -12.30 18.88
CA THR A 313 20.25 -11.59 19.17
C THR A 313 20.28 -11.02 20.59
N PHE A 314 19.12 -10.65 21.16
CA PHE A 314 19.03 -10.07 22.51
C PHE A 314 18.06 -10.79 23.45
N VAL A 315 16.89 -11.23 22.98
CA VAL A 315 15.87 -11.98 23.74
C VAL A 315 15.17 -12.97 22.79
N VAL A 316 14.64 -14.09 23.30
CA VAL A 316 13.73 -14.93 22.52
C VAL A 316 12.36 -14.24 22.46
N GLY A 317 11.97 -13.77 21.28
CA GLY A 317 10.67 -13.13 21.04
C GLY A 317 9.52 -14.12 21.21
N GLU A 318 8.62 -13.83 22.15
CA GLU A 318 7.35 -14.54 22.35
C GLU A 318 6.18 -13.53 22.48
N GLY A 319 6.39 -12.30 21.98
CA GLY A 319 5.47 -11.19 22.19
C GLY A 319 4.18 -11.40 21.41
N ALA A 320 4.31 -11.78 20.15
CA ALA A 320 3.18 -12.09 19.27
C ALA A 320 2.34 -13.24 19.85
N GLU A 321 2.99 -14.27 20.37
CA GLU A 321 2.32 -15.45 20.96
C GLU A 321 1.58 -15.08 22.25
N GLN A 322 2.19 -14.28 23.13
CA GLN A 322 1.55 -13.81 24.36
C GLN A 322 0.32 -12.93 24.09
N LEU A 323 0.41 -12.02 23.12
CA LEU A 323 -0.70 -11.16 22.71
C LEU A 323 -1.84 -11.99 22.12
N THR A 324 -1.52 -12.92 21.21
CA THR A 324 -2.51 -13.82 20.60
C THR A 324 -3.21 -14.67 21.66
N ALA A 325 -2.47 -15.24 22.61
CA ALA A 325 -3.03 -16.05 23.70
C ALA A 325 -3.96 -15.24 24.62
N ALA A 326 -3.77 -13.94 24.72
CA ALA A 326 -4.61 -13.01 25.46
C ALA A 326 -5.82 -12.49 24.66
N GLY A 327 -6.00 -12.93 23.41
CA GLY A 327 -7.13 -12.55 22.55
C GLY A 327 -6.92 -11.31 21.69
N VAL A 328 -5.70 -10.77 21.65
CA VAL A 328 -5.35 -9.67 20.74
C VAL A 328 -5.23 -10.20 19.31
N ALA A 329 -5.79 -9.49 18.34
CA ALA A 329 -5.59 -9.75 16.93
C ALA A 329 -4.17 -9.32 16.53
N VAL A 330 -3.29 -10.28 16.30
CA VAL A 330 -1.89 -10.03 15.92
C VAL A 330 -1.69 -10.28 14.42
N VAL A 331 -1.19 -9.28 13.71
CA VAL A 331 -0.93 -9.35 12.26
C VAL A 331 0.56 -9.10 12.00
N GLU A 332 1.21 -10.04 11.33
CA GLU A 332 2.60 -9.92 10.88
C GLU A 332 2.65 -9.55 9.39
N ARG A 333 3.42 -8.53 9.04
CA ARG A 333 3.55 -8.00 7.67
C ARG A 333 5.01 -7.94 7.22
N PRO A 334 5.58 -9.08 6.78
CA PRO A 334 7.00 -9.20 6.47
C PRO A 334 7.44 -8.37 5.27
N GLU A 335 6.51 -7.82 4.46
CA GLU A 335 6.86 -7.02 3.27
C GLU A 335 7.69 -5.75 3.61
N LEU A 336 7.61 -5.25 4.84
CA LEU A 336 8.41 -4.11 5.32
C LEU A 336 9.64 -4.52 6.15
N ALA A 337 9.88 -5.82 6.34
CA ALA A 337 10.98 -6.31 7.17
C ALA A 337 12.35 -5.84 6.69
N ASP A 338 12.57 -5.74 5.38
CA ASP A 338 13.84 -5.25 4.83
C ASP A 338 14.11 -3.78 5.18
N ALA A 339 13.07 -2.94 5.16
CA ALA A 339 13.21 -1.55 5.57
C ALA A 339 13.52 -1.42 7.07
N VAL A 340 12.98 -2.32 7.90
CA VAL A 340 13.29 -2.39 9.34
C VAL A 340 14.73 -2.87 9.56
N ARG A 341 15.17 -3.91 8.84
CA ARG A 341 16.55 -4.43 8.88
C ARG A 341 17.56 -3.39 8.44
N GLU A 342 17.21 -2.56 7.47
CA GLU A 342 18.06 -1.47 6.98
C GLU A 342 18.38 -0.46 8.08
N VAL A 343 17.35 -0.02 8.82
CA VAL A 343 17.51 0.90 9.96
C VAL A 343 18.34 0.25 11.06
N ASN A 344 18.17 -1.06 11.28
CA ASN A 344 18.84 -1.83 12.32
C ASN A 344 20.12 -2.54 11.86
N ARG A 345 20.67 -2.19 10.69
CA ARG A 345 21.88 -2.84 10.16
C ARG A 345 23.05 -2.82 11.15
N PRO A 346 23.33 -1.72 11.89
CA PRO A 346 24.43 -1.71 12.86
C PRO A 346 24.30 -2.75 13.98
N GLN A 347 23.08 -3.12 14.37
CA GLN A 347 22.79 -4.07 15.45
C GLN A 347 22.62 -5.50 14.94
N LEU A 348 22.32 -5.67 13.65
CA LEU A 348 22.14 -6.99 13.00
C LEU A 348 23.44 -7.53 12.39
N ALA A 349 24.49 -6.72 12.28
CA ALA A 349 25.80 -7.19 11.85
C ALA A 349 26.39 -8.14 12.90
N PRO A 350 27.01 -9.28 12.50
CA PRO A 350 27.70 -10.14 13.46
C PRO A 350 28.80 -9.33 14.16
N PRO A 351 29.03 -9.54 15.48
CA PRO A 351 30.09 -8.83 16.18
C PRO A 351 31.41 -9.02 15.44
N GLY A 352 32.07 -7.90 15.15
CA GLY A 352 33.26 -7.85 14.31
C GLY A 352 34.32 -8.87 14.74
N ARG A 353 34.90 -9.55 13.75
CA ARG A 353 36.09 -10.39 13.92
C ARG A 353 37.31 -9.57 14.32
#